data_AF-A0A9D3YVK9-F1
#
_entry.id   AF-A0A9D3YVK9-F1
#
_cell.length_a   1.000
_cell.length_b   1.000
_cell.length_c   1.000
_cell.angle_alpha   90.00
_cell.angle_beta   90.00
_cell.angle_gamma   90.00
#
_symmetry.space_group_name_H-M   'P 1'
#
loop_
_entity.id
_entity.type
_entity.pdbx_description
1 polymer ?
#
loop_
_entity_poly.entity_id
_entity_poly.type
_entity_poly.pdbx_seq_one_letter_code
_entity_poly.pdbx_strand_id
1 'polypeptide(L)'
;MTQPSLIHGADNSMTQPTVVHGADFSMTQPTLVHSAKDSMTQPTLVHGADNSMTQPTLVHGAVNSMTQPTLFHGADDSMTQPTLVHGADDSMTQPSIAHGADNSMTQPTVVNGADNSMS
;
A
#
# COMPACT_ATOMS: atom_id res chain seq x y z
N MET A 1 19.91 3.90 -21.88
CA MET A 1 18.45 3.97 -21.72
C MET A 1 18.16 5.08 -20.73
N THR A 2 17.46 6.14 -21.14
CA THR A 2 17.08 7.21 -20.22
C THR A 2 15.90 6.71 -19.39
N GLN A 3 16.15 6.36 -18.14
CA GLN A 3 15.06 6.12 -17.18
C GLN A 3 14.28 7.44 -17.05
N PRO A 4 12.97 7.47 -17.31
CA PRO A 4 12.19 8.67 -17.09
C PRO A 4 12.24 9.01 -15.60
N SER A 5 12.90 10.12 -15.28
CA SER A 5 13.17 10.48 -13.89
C SER A 5 11.95 11.07 -13.20
N LEU A 6 11.03 11.67 -13.98
CA LEU A 6 9.82 12.31 -13.49
C LEU A 6 8.71 12.19 -14.52
N ILE A 7 7.56 11.67 -14.09
CA ILE A 7 6.41 11.40 -14.93
C ILE A 7 5.20 12.07 -14.31
N HIS A 8 4.44 12.79 -15.15
CA HIS A 8 3.15 13.36 -14.81
C HIS A 8 2.14 12.92 -15.86
N GLY A 9 0.95 12.51 -15.44
CA GLY A 9 -0.12 12.19 -16.38
C GLY A 9 -1.13 11.20 -15.82
N ALA A 10 -1.75 10.45 -16.72
CA ALA A 10 -2.63 9.34 -16.39
C ALA A 10 -2.49 8.23 -17.46
N ASP A 11 -3.06 7.06 -17.22
CA ASP A 11 -3.26 6.01 -18.23
C ASP A 11 -1.97 5.52 -18.93
N ASN A 12 -0.90 5.31 -18.16
CA ASN A 12 0.37 4.79 -18.71
C ASN A 12 0.80 3.47 -18.07
N SER A 13 1.55 2.66 -18.82
CA SER A 13 2.23 1.48 -18.31
C SER A 13 3.75 1.64 -18.38
N MET A 14 4.44 1.37 -17.27
CA MET A 14 5.85 1.73 -17.10
C MET A 14 6.61 0.69 -16.29
N THR A 15 7.89 0.52 -16.60
CA THR A 15 8.82 -0.32 -15.84
C THR A 15 9.92 0.57 -15.27
N GLN A 16 10.11 0.50 -13.95
CA GLN A 16 11.12 1.25 -13.20
C GLN A 16 11.07 2.79 -13.36
N PRO A 17 9.91 3.47 -13.34
CA PRO A 17 9.90 4.92 -13.27
C PRO A 17 10.42 5.39 -11.90
N THR A 18 11.20 6.47 -11.87
CA THR A 18 11.79 6.94 -10.61
C THR A 18 10.79 7.73 -9.77
N VAL A 19 10.14 8.73 -10.37
CA VAL A 19 9.14 9.57 -9.70
C VAL A 19 7.90 9.69 -10.58
N VAL A 20 6.73 9.38 -10.02
CA VAL A 20 5.45 9.39 -10.72
C VAL A 20 4.44 10.23 -9.94
N HIS A 21 3.76 11.12 -10.65
CA HIS A 21 2.60 11.87 -10.16
C HIS A 21 1.44 11.69 -11.12
N GLY A 22 0.24 11.35 -10.62
CA GLY A 22 -0.91 11.19 -11.49
C GLY A 22 -1.89 10.13 -11.02
N ALA A 23 -2.48 9.40 -11.95
CA ALA A 23 -3.43 8.34 -11.64
C ALA A 23 -3.50 7.29 -12.76
N ASP A 24 -4.16 6.18 -12.47
CA ASP A 24 -4.52 5.17 -13.46
C ASP A 24 -3.29 4.57 -14.18
N PHE A 25 -2.18 4.40 -13.46
CA PHE A 25 -0.96 3.79 -13.98
C PHE A 25 -0.88 2.28 -13.70
N SER A 26 -0.20 1.56 -14.58
CA SER A 26 0.27 0.20 -14.30
C SER A 26 1.79 0.15 -14.27
N MET A 27 2.37 -0.11 -13.10
CA MET A 27 3.82 0.02 -12.90
C MET A 27 4.47 -1.23 -12.30
N THR A 28 5.68 -1.52 -12.76
CA THR A 28 6.58 -2.49 -12.11
C THR A 28 7.80 -1.78 -11.56
N GLN A 29 8.08 -1.97 -10.27
CA GLN A 29 9.21 -1.39 -9.53
C GLN A 29 9.32 0.15 -9.61
N PRO A 30 8.24 0.93 -9.44
CA PRO A 30 8.38 2.37 -9.31
C PRO A 30 9.05 2.71 -7.96
N THR A 31 9.87 3.77 -7.94
CA THR A 31 10.57 4.15 -6.70
C THR A 31 9.70 5.04 -5.80
N LEU A 32 9.24 6.19 -6.32
CA LEU A 32 8.40 7.13 -5.60
C LEU A 32 7.14 7.44 -6.41
N VAL A 33 5.98 7.19 -5.80
CA VAL A 33 4.68 7.39 -6.44
C VAL A 33 3.81 8.28 -5.56
N HIS A 34 3.26 9.34 -6.15
CA HIS A 34 2.18 10.14 -5.59
C HIS A 34 0.97 10.06 -6.52
N SER A 35 0.03 9.16 -6.22
CA SER A 35 -1.02 8.85 -7.19
C SER A 35 -2.30 8.30 -6.59
N ALA A 36 -3.28 8.05 -7.46
CA ALA A 36 -4.47 7.29 -7.10
C ALA A 36 -4.84 6.29 -8.20
N LYS A 37 -5.53 5.22 -7.84
CA LYS A 37 -6.05 4.21 -8.79
C LYS A 37 -4.99 3.48 -9.62
N ASP A 38 -3.79 3.33 -9.07
CA ASP A 38 -2.70 2.62 -9.75
C ASP A 38 -2.71 1.12 -9.42
N SER A 39 -2.18 0.33 -10.35
CA SER A 39 -1.79 -1.06 -10.14
C SER A 39 -0.27 -1.18 -10.16
N MET A 40 0.33 -1.63 -9.05
CA MET A 40 1.78 -1.64 -8.89
C MET A 40 2.30 -2.99 -8.38
N THR A 41 3.45 -3.41 -8.93
CA THR A 41 4.25 -4.51 -8.40
C THR A 41 5.56 -3.97 -7.86
N GLN A 42 5.87 -4.29 -6.60
CA GLN A 42 7.08 -3.90 -5.89
C GLN A 42 7.38 -2.38 -5.89
N PRO A 43 6.41 -1.49 -5.60
CA PRO A 43 6.73 -0.08 -5.42
C PRO A 43 7.53 0.12 -4.12
N THR A 44 8.49 1.04 -4.13
CA THR A 44 9.30 1.32 -2.92
C THR A 44 8.56 2.25 -1.96
N LEU A 45 8.11 3.41 -2.42
CA LEU A 45 7.38 4.40 -1.63
C LEU A 45 6.15 4.89 -2.39
N VAL A 46 4.97 4.72 -1.79
CA VAL A 46 3.70 5.18 -2.34
C VAL A 46 3.02 6.12 -1.35
N HIS A 47 2.60 7.27 -1.86
CA HIS A 47 1.62 8.15 -1.23
C HIS A 47 0.38 8.19 -2.11
N GLY A 48 -0.77 7.74 -1.63
CA GLY A 48 -1.92 7.66 -2.51
C GLY A 48 -3.15 6.99 -1.95
N ALA A 49 -4.15 6.84 -2.80
CA ALA A 49 -5.39 6.16 -2.46
C ALA A 49 -5.89 5.30 -3.60
N ASP A 50 -6.79 4.36 -3.30
CA ASP A 50 -7.42 3.47 -4.28
C ASP A 50 -6.41 2.60 -5.08
N ASN A 51 -5.21 2.34 -4.54
CA ASN A 51 -4.20 1.57 -5.28
C ASN A 51 -4.30 0.06 -5.02
N SER A 52 -3.96 -0.73 -6.02
CA SER A 52 -3.74 -2.17 -5.89
C SER A 52 -2.24 -2.47 -5.96
N MET A 53 -1.65 -3.01 -4.89
CA MET A 53 -0.20 -3.21 -4.80
C MET A 53 0.18 -4.64 -4.40
N THR A 54 1.23 -5.16 -5.04
CA THR A 54 1.90 -6.40 -4.61
C THR A 54 3.29 -6.08 -4.11
N GLN A 55 3.61 -6.51 -2.89
CA GLN A 55 4.90 -6.32 -2.21
C GLN A 55 5.37 -4.85 -2.15
N PRO A 56 4.53 -3.87 -1.76
CA PRO A 56 5.01 -2.52 -1.53
C PRO A 56 5.91 -2.48 -0.28
N THR A 57 6.95 -1.66 -0.31
CA THR A 57 7.85 -1.52 0.86
C THR A 57 7.26 -0.55 1.90
N LEU A 58 6.98 0.69 1.51
CA LEU A 58 6.38 1.71 2.36
C LEU A 58 5.19 2.36 1.64
N VAL A 59 4.05 2.41 2.34
CA VAL A 59 2.84 3.05 1.84
C VAL A 59 2.28 3.98 2.91
N HIS A 60 1.94 5.18 2.48
CA HIS A 60 1.08 6.12 3.18
C HIS A 60 -0.17 6.34 2.35
N GLY A 61 -1.35 5.99 2.85
CA GLY A 61 -2.53 6.07 2.00
C GLY A 61 -3.84 5.72 2.67
N ALA A 62 -4.86 5.58 1.85
CA ALA A 62 -6.16 5.08 2.27
C ALA A 62 -6.81 4.26 1.15
N VAL A 63 -7.72 3.36 1.51
CA VAL A 63 -8.56 2.63 0.53
C VAL A 63 -7.73 1.79 -0.47
N ASN A 64 -6.54 1.32 -0.09
CA ASN A 64 -5.71 0.48 -0.93
C ASN A 64 -5.98 -1.01 -0.68
N SER A 65 -5.69 -1.82 -1.70
CA SER A 65 -5.64 -3.27 -1.60
C SER A 65 -4.20 -3.73 -1.77
N MET A 66 -3.65 -4.44 -0.79
CA MET A 66 -2.24 -4.81 -0.77
C MET A 66 -2.01 -6.28 -0.44
N THR A 67 -1.04 -6.89 -1.12
CA THR A 67 -0.48 -8.19 -0.76
C THR A 67 0.96 -8.01 -0.31
N GLN A 68 1.29 -8.50 0.89
CA GLN A 68 2.61 -8.44 1.51
C GLN A 68 3.22 -7.03 1.62
N PRO A 69 2.49 -6.00 2.10
CA PRO A 69 3.12 -4.73 2.41
C PRO A 69 4.07 -4.88 3.60
N THR A 70 5.25 -4.24 3.53
CA THR A 70 6.21 -4.29 4.64
C THR A 70 5.85 -3.28 5.74
N LEU A 71 5.68 -2.00 5.39
CA LEU A 71 5.28 -0.95 6.30
C LEU A 71 4.11 -0.16 5.72
N PHE A 72 3.03 -0.08 6.49
CA PHE A 72 1.81 0.61 6.10
C PHE A 72 1.37 1.63 7.15
N HIS A 73 0.99 2.83 6.70
CA HIS A 73 0.29 3.82 7.49
C HIS A 73 -0.93 4.34 6.72
N GLY A 74 -2.13 4.21 7.29
CA GLY A 74 -3.33 4.61 6.57
C GLY A 74 -4.65 4.22 7.21
N ALA A 75 -5.70 4.15 6.40
CA ALA A 75 -7.03 3.79 6.86
C ALA A 75 -7.92 3.26 5.73
N ASP A 76 -8.89 2.43 6.12
CA ASP A 76 -9.84 1.78 5.21
C ASP A 76 -9.17 0.82 4.19
N ASP A 77 -8.04 0.22 4.55
CA ASP A 77 -7.25 -0.62 3.65
C ASP A 77 -7.53 -2.13 3.82
N SER A 78 -7.33 -2.87 2.73
CA SER A 78 -7.40 -4.34 2.72
C SER A 78 -6.01 -4.93 2.48
N MET A 79 -5.54 -5.76 3.40
CA MET A 79 -4.17 -6.29 3.38
C MET A 79 -4.11 -7.80 3.60
N THR A 80 -3.28 -8.49 2.82
CA THR A 80 -2.91 -9.88 3.07
C THR A 80 -1.43 -9.97 3.43
N GLN A 81 -1.12 -10.64 4.54
CA GLN A 81 0.22 -10.81 5.09
C GLN A 81 1.02 -9.50 5.26
N PRO A 82 0.45 -8.43 5.85
CA PRO A 82 1.23 -7.24 6.15
C PRO A 82 2.23 -7.50 7.29
N THR A 83 3.42 -6.89 7.21
CA THR A 83 4.41 -7.04 8.28
C THR A 83 4.15 -6.07 9.43
N LEU A 84 4.11 -4.76 9.16
CA LEU A 84 3.82 -3.74 10.16
C LEU A 84 2.76 -2.76 9.64
N VAL A 85 1.65 -2.66 10.37
CA VAL A 85 0.54 -1.76 10.09
C VAL A 85 0.37 -0.76 11.23
N HIS A 86 0.17 0.50 10.86
CA HIS A 86 -0.34 1.54 11.74
C HIS A 86 -1.52 2.24 11.07
N GLY A 87 -2.74 1.85 11.40
CA GLY A 87 -3.92 2.32 10.69
C GLY A 87 -5.23 2.10 11.42
N ALA A 88 -6.30 2.62 10.83
CA ALA A 88 -7.65 2.50 11.35
C ALA A 88 -8.58 1.91 10.31
N ASP A 89 -9.60 1.17 10.76
CA ASP A 89 -10.63 0.60 9.89
C ASP A 89 -10.07 -0.38 8.82
N ASP A 90 -8.89 -0.96 9.06
CA ASP A 90 -8.24 -1.88 8.11
C ASP A 90 -8.75 -3.32 8.27
N SER A 91 -8.89 -4.01 7.13
CA SER A 91 -9.13 -5.44 7.07
C SER A 91 -7.85 -6.19 6.72
N MET A 92 -7.35 -7.02 7.63
CA MET A 92 -6.09 -7.74 7.46
C MET A 92 -6.23 -9.26 7.61
N THR A 93 -5.55 -10.00 6.74
CA THR A 93 -5.32 -11.45 6.91
C THR A 93 -3.86 -11.72 7.20
N GLN A 94 -3.58 -12.46 8.27
CA GLN A 94 -2.24 -12.81 8.75
C GLN A 94 -1.28 -11.61 8.96
N PRO A 95 -1.69 -10.53 9.65
CA PRO A 95 -0.75 -9.47 10.00
C PRO A 95 0.28 -9.96 11.02
N SER A 96 1.55 -9.58 10.84
CA SER A 96 2.57 -9.84 11.85
C SER A 96 2.42 -8.87 13.02
N ILE A 97 2.36 -7.57 12.75
CA ILE A 97 2.19 -6.54 13.78
C ILE A 97 1.17 -5.51 13.29
N ALA A 98 0.12 -5.27 14.06
CA ALA A 98 -0.87 -4.23 13.79
C ALA A 98 -1.02 -3.27 14.98
N HIS A 99 -1.01 -1.98 14.67
CA HIS A 99 -1.31 -0.89 15.59
C HIS A 99 -2.48 -0.07 15.08
N GLY A 100 -3.38 0.38 15.97
CA GLY A 100 -4.38 1.40 15.66
C GLY A 100 -5.76 1.11 16.24
N ALA A 101 -6.83 1.40 15.51
CA ALA A 101 -8.19 1.26 16.00
C ALA A 101 -9.12 0.63 14.97
N ASP A 102 -10.18 -0.04 15.43
CA ASP A 102 -11.28 -0.52 14.59
C ASP A 102 -10.86 -1.49 13.46
N ASN A 103 -9.70 -2.15 13.58
CA ASN A 103 -9.22 -3.08 12.57
C ASN A 103 -9.89 -4.45 12.71
N SER A 104 -10.19 -5.09 11.58
CA SER A 104 -10.65 -6.47 11.50
C SER A 104 -9.52 -7.39 11.05
N MET A 105 -9.14 -8.37 11.87
CA MET A 105 -7.98 -9.23 11.62
C MET A 105 -8.30 -10.71 11.67
N THR A 106 -7.79 -11.46 10.69
CA THR A 106 -7.75 -12.94 10.73
C THR A 106 -6.33 -13.43 11.01
N GLN A 107 -6.17 -14.30 12.00
CA GLN A 107 -4.87 -14.89 12.38
C GLN A 107 -3.72 -13.85 12.62
N PRO A 108 -3.91 -12.82 13.46
CA PRO A 108 -2.84 -11.88 13.78
C PRO A 108 -1.76 -12.51 14.68
N THR A 109 -0.52 -12.02 14.58
CA THR A 109 0.56 -12.40 15.52
C THR A 109 0.65 -11.45 16.72
N VAL A 110 0.68 -10.12 16.48
CA VAL A 110 0.71 -9.09 17.53
C VAL A 110 -0.26 -7.97 17.17
N VAL A 111 -1.10 -7.59 18.14
CA VAL A 111 -2.10 -6.52 18.00
C VAL A 111 -2.01 -5.56 19.17
N ASN A 112 -1.93 -4.26 18.88
CA ASN A 112 -1.99 -3.18 19.85
C ASN A 112 -3.01 -2.14 19.38
N GLY A 113 -4.02 -1.82 20.18
CA GLY A 113 -5.02 -0.87 19.72
C GLY A 113 -6.35 -0.97 20.44
N ALA A 114 -7.17 0.07 20.29
CA ALA A 114 -8.55 0.07 20.78
C ALA A 114 -9.47 -0.61 19.76
N ASP A 115 -10.50 -1.28 20.24
CA ASP A 115 -11.65 -1.71 19.42
C ASP A 115 -11.33 -2.59 18.19
N ASN A 116 -10.17 -3.27 18.19
CA ASN A 116 -9.81 -4.22 17.13
C ASN A 116 -10.58 -5.54 17.29
N SER A 117 -11.17 -6.01 16.18
CA SER A 117 -11.84 -7.31 16.08
C SER A 117 -10.90 -8.38 15.53
N MET A 118 -10.95 -9.59 16.09
CA MET A 118 -10.09 -10.71 15.69
C MET A 118 -10.93 -11.98 15.50
N SER A 119 -10.72 -12.69 14.38
CA SER A 119 -11.35 -13.97 14.04
C SER A 119 -10.36 -15.08 13.76
#